data_AF-A0A4Q5KJX9-F1
#
_entry.id   AF-A0A4Q5KJX9-F1
#
_cell.length_a   1.000
_cell.length_b   1.000
_cell.length_c   1.000
_cell.angle_alpha   90.00
_cell.angle_beta   90.00
_cell.angle_gamma   90.00
#
_symmetry.space_group_name_H-M   'P 1'
#
loop_
_entity.id
_entity.type
_entity.pdbx_description
1 polymer ?
#
loop_
_entity_poly.entity_id
_entity_poly.type
_entity_poly.pdbx_seq_one_letter_code
_entity_poly.pdbx_strand_id
1 'polypeptide(L)'
;MSFAVLIIFALFLNQINNLPITKGAFSLKATFWGFGVLGSVLLYGISIWFFMDKLNTSTLEYQVNSALTTVLSVWPVYAYIALRGIWNASKNSGVLAKLAARYFSIFFVSIIIGCALILKFQYAAALIIILIMKKQRAKKLPA
;
A
#
# COMPACT_ATOMS: atom_id res chain seq x y z
N MET A 1 -9.22 -23.16 0.58
CA MET A 1 -9.20 -21.73 0.97
C MET A 1 -8.62 -20.77 -0.10
N SER A 2 -7.80 -21.22 -1.07
CA SER A 2 -7.18 -20.28 -2.04
C SER A 2 -8.13 -19.76 -3.14
N PHE A 3 -9.10 -20.55 -3.60
CA PHE A 3 -9.96 -20.17 -4.74
C PHE A 3 -10.97 -19.06 -4.40
N ALA A 4 -11.62 -19.15 -3.23
CA ALA A 4 -12.55 -18.13 -2.76
C ALA A 4 -11.86 -16.78 -2.51
N VAL A 5 -10.63 -16.79 -1.98
CA VAL A 5 -9.84 -15.57 -1.77
C VAL A 5 -9.45 -14.93 -3.10
N LEU A 6 -9.09 -15.73 -4.11
CA LEU A 6 -8.81 -15.23 -5.46
C LEU A 6 -10.05 -14.60 -6.12
N ILE A 7 -11.22 -15.21 -5.95
CA ILE A 7 -12.49 -14.66 -6.46
C ILE A 7 -12.82 -13.32 -5.79
N ILE A 8 -12.71 -13.24 -4.46
CA ILE A 8 -12.95 -11.99 -3.71
C ILE A 8 -11.97 -10.91 -4.15
N PHE A 9 -10.69 -11.26 -4.32
CA PHE A 9 -9.67 -10.33 -4.79
C PHE A 9 -9.92 -9.86 -6.23
N ALA A 10 -10.36 -10.76 -7.11
CA ALA A 10 -10.73 -10.42 -8.49
C ALA A 10 -11.95 -9.48 -8.54
N LEU A 11 -12.97 -9.74 -7.72
CA LEU A 11 -14.14 -8.86 -7.59
C LEU A 11 -13.76 -7.47 -7.07
N PHE A 12 -12.87 -7.41 -6.07
CA PHE A 12 -12.36 -6.15 -5.53
C PHE A 12 -11.56 -5.36 -6.59
N LEU A 13 -10.67 -6.02 -7.34
CA LEU A 13 -9.95 -5.39 -8.45
C LEU A 13 -10.89 -4.93 -9.56
N ASN A 14 -11.97 -5.68 -9.84
CA ASN A 14 -12.97 -5.28 -10.83
C ASN A 14 -13.73 -4.02 -10.38
N GLN A 15 -14.07 -3.90 -9.10
CA GLN A 15 -14.66 -2.68 -8.54
C GLN A 15 -13.71 -1.50 -8.69
N ILE A 16 -12.43 -1.67 -8.32
CA ILE A 16 -11.41 -0.64 -8.48
C ILE A 16 -11.29 -0.20 -9.93
N ASN A 17 -11.20 -1.13 -10.88
CA ASN A 17 -11.08 -0.82 -12.30
C ASN A 17 -12.31 -0.10 -12.87
N ASN A 18 -13.45 -0.20 -12.19
CA ASN A 18 -14.68 0.48 -12.59
C ASN A 18 -14.79 1.92 -12.10
N LEU A 19 -13.90 2.37 -11.22
CA LEU A 19 -13.90 3.74 -10.71
C LEU A 19 -13.65 4.77 -11.84
N PRO A 20 -14.25 5.97 -11.77
CA PRO A 20 -14.03 7.01 -12.78
C PRO A 20 -12.55 7.38 -12.95
N ILE A 21 -11.82 7.44 -11.83
CA ILE A 21 -10.39 7.74 -11.84
C ILE A 21 -9.58 6.71 -12.63
N THR A 22 -9.81 5.41 -12.40
CA THR A 22 -9.04 4.35 -13.07
C THR A 22 -9.39 4.23 -14.54
N LYS A 23 -10.56 4.72 -14.96
CA LYS A 23 -10.97 4.80 -16.38
C LYS A 23 -10.37 6.00 -17.12
N GLY A 24 -9.68 6.91 -16.42
CA GLY A 24 -9.16 8.13 -17.01
C GLY A 24 -10.24 9.16 -17.31
N ALA A 25 -11.32 9.21 -16.52
CA ALA A 25 -12.40 10.19 -16.68
C ALA A 25 -11.96 11.64 -16.43
N PHE A 26 -10.82 11.83 -15.78
CA PHE A 26 -10.25 13.14 -15.47
C PHE A 26 -9.09 13.47 -16.42
N SER A 27 -8.78 14.75 -16.57
CA SER A 27 -7.60 15.19 -17.32
C SER A 27 -6.31 14.68 -16.68
N LEU A 28 -5.23 14.54 -17.47
CA LEU A 28 -3.94 14.10 -16.96
C LEU A 28 -3.41 15.01 -15.84
N LYS A 29 -3.58 16.34 -15.99
CA LYS A 29 -3.16 17.32 -14.98
C LYS A 29 -3.92 17.14 -13.66
N ALA A 30 -5.26 17.01 -13.73
CA ALA A 30 -6.08 16.81 -12.54
C ALA A 30 -5.76 15.46 -11.87
N THR A 31 -5.55 14.42 -12.68
CA THR A 31 -5.20 13.09 -12.17
C THR A 31 -3.85 13.09 -11.47
N PHE A 32 -2.84 13.71 -12.07
CA PHE A 32 -1.51 13.79 -11.51
C PHE A 32 -1.45 14.65 -10.23
N TRP A 33 -1.97 15.88 -10.26
CA TRP A 33 -1.90 16.75 -9.08
C TRP A 33 -2.85 16.33 -7.97
N GLY A 34 -4.09 15.95 -8.31
CA GLY A 34 -5.10 15.55 -7.34
C GLY A 34 -4.82 14.19 -6.72
N PHE A 35 -4.63 13.17 -7.55
CA PHE A 35 -4.50 11.79 -7.06
C PHE A 35 -3.07 11.25 -7.13
N GLY A 36 -2.17 11.86 -7.90
CA GLY A 36 -0.76 11.53 -7.81
C GLY A 36 -0.11 12.19 -6.60
N VAL A 37 -0.19 13.52 -6.51
CA VAL A 37 0.53 14.30 -5.50
C VAL A 37 -0.31 14.49 -4.22
N LEU A 38 -1.43 15.21 -4.31
CA LEU A 38 -2.20 15.60 -3.11
C LEU A 38 -2.72 14.38 -2.35
N GLY A 39 -3.30 13.41 -3.04
CA GLY A 39 -3.78 12.19 -2.38
C GLY A 39 -2.64 11.35 -1.77
N SER A 40 -1.44 11.34 -2.35
CA SER A 40 -0.28 10.66 -1.74
C SER A 40 0.16 11.35 -0.46
N VAL A 41 0.18 12.69 -0.45
CA VAL A 41 0.49 13.49 0.76
C VAL A 41 -0.55 13.24 1.85
N LEU A 42 -1.84 13.24 1.52
CA LEU A 42 -2.91 12.95 2.47
C LEU A 42 -2.80 11.53 3.01
N LEU A 43 -2.60 10.53 2.15
CA LEU A 43 -2.44 9.15 2.57
C LEU A 43 -1.21 8.97 3.48
N TYR A 44 -0.12 9.67 3.18
CA TYR A 44 1.07 9.70 4.02
C TYR A 44 0.81 10.29 5.40
N GLY A 45 0.13 11.44 5.47
CA GLY A 45 -0.28 12.06 6.73
C GLY A 45 -1.16 11.13 7.58
N ILE A 46 -2.18 10.52 6.96
CA ILE A 46 -3.08 9.56 7.64
C ILE A 46 -2.30 8.32 8.10
N SER A 47 -1.37 7.82 7.29
CA SER A 47 -0.55 6.64 7.62
C SER A 47 0.34 6.91 8.83
N ILE A 48 1.01 8.07 8.88
CA ILE A 48 1.82 8.48 10.03
C ILE A 48 0.96 8.63 11.27
N TRP A 49 -0.16 9.36 11.17
CA TRP A 49 -1.06 9.59 12.29
C TRP A 49 -1.56 8.26 12.88
N PHE A 50 -2.05 7.35 12.02
CA PHE A 50 -2.50 6.03 12.45
C PHE A 50 -1.38 5.20 13.08
N PHE A 51 -0.18 5.26 12.52
CA PHE A 51 0.97 4.55 13.08
C PHE A 51 1.37 5.10 14.46
N MET A 52 1.37 6.43 14.63
CA MET A 52 1.68 7.08 15.91
C MET A 52 0.60 6.84 16.98
N ASP A 53 -0.68 6.83 16.60
CA ASP A 53 -1.78 6.45 17.48
C ASP A 53 -1.58 5.04 18.06
N LYS A 54 -1.20 4.08 17.20
CA LYS A 54 -0.94 2.69 17.62
C LYS A 54 0.36 2.48 18.39
N LEU A 55 1.32 3.39 18.28
CA LEU A 55 2.55 3.36 19.08
C LEU A 55 2.34 3.84 20.51
N ASN A 56 1.36 4.72 20.75
CA ASN A 56 1.08 5.28 22.09
C ASN A 56 0.34 4.29 23.02
N THR A 57 -0.10 3.14 22.51
CA THR A 57 -0.75 2.09 23.31
C THR A 57 0.26 1.06 23.85
N SER A 58 0.10 0.68 25.12
CA SER A 58 1.10 -0.02 25.95
C SER A 58 1.46 -1.48 25.58
N THR A 59 0.93 -2.02 24.47
CA THR A 59 1.24 -3.37 23.97
C THR A 59 2.07 -3.31 22.69
N LEU A 60 3.37 -3.13 22.87
CA LEU A 60 4.33 -2.64 21.86
C LEU A 60 4.44 -3.46 20.56
N GLU A 61 4.28 -4.79 20.59
CA GLU A 61 4.64 -5.61 19.41
C GLU A 61 3.47 -5.92 18.48
N TYR A 62 2.33 -6.35 19.04
CA TYR A 62 1.16 -6.72 18.23
C TYR A 62 0.56 -5.49 17.54
N GLN A 63 0.54 -4.35 18.23
CA GLN A 63 -0.03 -3.11 17.70
C GLN A 63 0.86 -2.45 16.66
N VAL A 64 2.19 -2.48 16.83
CA VAL A 64 3.14 -1.98 15.82
C VAL A 64 3.10 -2.83 14.56
N ASN A 65 3.06 -4.16 14.71
CA ASN A 65 2.97 -5.04 13.55
C ASN A 65 1.63 -4.85 12.81
N SER A 66 0.51 -4.79 13.55
CA SER A 66 -0.81 -4.51 12.98
C SER A 66 -0.87 -3.15 12.29
N ALA A 67 -0.28 -2.11 12.88
CA ALA A 67 -0.27 -0.77 12.31
C ALA A 67 0.51 -0.73 11.00
N LEU A 68 1.70 -1.32 10.99
CA LEU A 68 2.58 -1.33 9.83
C LEU A 68 2.01 -2.22 8.70
N THR A 69 1.40 -3.36 9.03
CA THR A 69 0.68 -4.18 8.03
C THR A 69 -0.52 -3.45 7.44
N THR A 70 -1.29 -2.74 8.26
CA THR A 70 -2.44 -1.96 7.79
C THR A 70 -1.99 -0.87 6.82
N VAL A 71 -1.00 -0.07 7.21
CA VAL A 71 -0.45 0.99 6.36
C VAL A 71 0.07 0.39 5.04
N LEU A 72 0.96 -0.59 5.10
CA LEU A 72 1.57 -1.20 3.92
C LEU A 72 0.59 -1.96 3.02
N SER A 73 -0.60 -2.33 3.51
CA SER A 73 -1.64 -2.97 2.69
C SER A 73 -2.43 -1.96 1.84
N VAL A 74 -2.57 -0.72 2.30
CA VAL A 74 -3.35 0.34 1.63
C VAL A 74 -2.54 1.03 0.52
N TRP A 75 -1.25 1.24 0.74
CA TRP A 75 -0.35 1.92 -0.21
C TRP A 75 -0.30 1.27 -1.61
N PRO A 76 -0.20 -0.07 -1.77
CA PRO A 76 -0.25 -0.72 -3.07
C PRO A 76 -1.56 -0.51 -3.82
N VAL A 77 -2.68 -0.54 -3.10
CA VAL A 77 -4.01 -0.34 -3.69
C VAL A 77 -4.13 1.09 -4.21
N TYR A 78 -3.72 2.06 -3.39
CA TYR A 78 -3.69 3.46 -3.78
C TYR A 78 -2.77 3.72 -4.98
N ALA A 79 -1.54 3.20 -4.94
CA ALA A 79 -0.56 3.33 -6.01
C ALA A 79 -1.07 2.72 -7.32
N TYR A 80 -1.77 1.58 -7.27
CA TYR A 80 -2.41 0.99 -8.44
C TYR A 80 -3.51 1.89 -9.03
N ILE A 81 -4.37 2.45 -8.19
CA ILE A 81 -5.44 3.37 -8.61
C ILE A 81 -4.83 4.61 -9.30
N ALA A 82 -3.86 5.25 -8.65
CA ALA A 82 -3.18 6.44 -9.18
C ALA A 82 -2.46 6.13 -10.50
N LEU A 83 -1.73 5.02 -10.56
CA LEU A 83 -1.05 4.55 -11.76
C LEU A 83 -2.04 4.34 -12.92
N ARG A 84 -3.12 3.60 -12.69
CA ARG A 84 -4.14 3.31 -13.72
C ARG A 84 -4.81 4.59 -14.20
N GLY A 85 -5.11 5.50 -13.29
CA GLY A 85 -5.68 6.80 -13.63
C GLY A 85 -4.74 7.64 -14.50
N ILE A 86 -3.49 7.83 -14.07
CA ILE A 86 -2.49 8.60 -14.82
C ILE A 86 -2.24 7.97 -16.20
N TRP A 87 -2.10 6.64 -16.24
CA TRP A 87 -1.89 5.90 -17.48
C TRP A 87 -3.05 6.10 -18.45
N ASN A 88 -4.29 5.90 -18.01
CA ASN A 88 -5.46 6.01 -18.88
C ASN A 88 -5.76 7.47 -19.28
N ALA A 89 -5.58 8.44 -18.39
CA ALA A 89 -5.70 9.86 -18.71
C ALA A 89 -4.66 10.33 -19.76
N SER A 90 -3.48 9.69 -19.80
CA SER A 90 -2.43 10.04 -20.76
C SER A 90 -2.68 9.56 -22.20
N LYS A 91 -3.58 8.58 -22.42
CA LYS A 91 -3.78 7.95 -23.74
C LYS A 91 -4.18 8.94 -24.83
N ASN A 92 -4.99 9.93 -24.46
CA ASN A 92 -5.49 10.97 -25.37
C ASN A 92 -4.65 12.26 -25.33
N SER A 93 -3.50 12.24 -24.64
CA SER A 93 -2.60 13.39 -24.53
C SER A 93 -1.47 13.36 -25.58
N GLY A 94 -0.78 14.48 -25.74
CA GLY A 94 0.40 14.60 -26.61
C GLY A 94 1.57 13.69 -26.20
N VAL A 95 2.55 13.53 -27.09
CA VAL A 95 3.69 12.60 -26.92
C VAL A 95 4.48 12.88 -25.64
N LEU A 96 4.79 14.15 -25.34
CA LEU A 96 5.51 14.54 -24.12
C LEU A 96 4.74 14.16 -22.84
N ALA A 97 3.43 14.35 -22.83
CA ALA A 97 2.57 14.02 -21.70
C ALA A 97 2.51 12.50 -21.44
N LYS A 98 2.51 11.69 -22.51
CA LYS A 98 2.61 10.22 -22.41
C LYS A 98 3.96 9.78 -21.83
N LEU A 99 5.04 10.45 -22.23
CA LEU A 99 6.39 10.14 -21.76
C LEU A 99 6.53 10.49 -20.27
N ALA A 100 6.04 11.65 -19.85
CA ALA A 100 5.97 12.03 -18.44
C ALA A 100 5.11 11.04 -17.63
N ALA A 101 3.92 10.65 -18.13
CA ALA A 101 3.06 9.68 -17.46
C ALA A 101 3.75 8.32 -17.25
N ARG A 102 4.57 7.85 -18.21
CA ARG A 102 5.36 6.63 -18.05
C ARG A 102 6.41 6.75 -16.94
N TYR A 103 7.14 7.86 -16.90
CA TYR A 103 8.12 8.12 -15.84
C TYR A 103 7.47 8.13 -14.45
N PHE A 104 6.33 8.83 -14.29
CA PHE A 104 5.61 8.84 -13.03
C PHE A 104 4.97 7.49 -12.69
N SER A 105 4.58 6.69 -13.69
CA SER A 105 4.09 5.33 -13.45
C SER A 105 5.16 4.45 -12.80
N ILE A 106 6.44 4.62 -13.15
CA ILE A 106 7.54 3.87 -12.52
C ILE A 106 7.60 4.12 -11.01
N PHE A 107 7.36 5.36 -10.57
CA PHE A 107 7.29 5.69 -9.14
C PHE A 107 6.15 4.95 -8.42
N PHE A 108 4.95 4.87 -9.01
CA PHE A 108 3.86 4.10 -8.39
C PHE A 108 4.10 2.58 -8.44
N VAL A 109 4.75 2.06 -9.49
CA VAL A 109 5.16 0.66 -9.56
C VAL A 109 6.17 0.33 -8.45
N SER A 110 7.15 1.21 -8.19
CA SER A 110 8.14 0.98 -7.15
C SER A 110 7.51 0.96 -5.75
N ILE A 111 6.46 1.75 -5.49
CA ILE A 111 5.68 1.68 -4.24
C ILE A 111 5.01 0.30 -4.10
N ILE A 112 4.36 -0.21 -5.15
CA ILE A 112 3.69 -1.52 -5.13
C ILE A 112 4.71 -2.63 -4.82
N ILE A 113 5.84 -2.63 -5.54
CA ILE A 113 6.91 -3.62 -5.34
C ILE A 113 7.53 -3.48 -3.95
N GLY A 114 7.85 -2.26 -3.53
CA GLY A 114 8.44 -1.96 -2.22
C GLY A 114 7.57 -2.46 -1.08
N CYS A 115 6.27 -2.15 -1.10
CA CYS A 115 5.33 -2.66 -0.10
C CYS A 115 5.21 -4.19 -0.12
N ALA A 116 5.18 -4.82 -1.30
CA ALA A 116 5.12 -6.27 -1.43
C ALA A 116 6.37 -6.96 -0.85
N LEU A 117 7.56 -6.36 -1.03
CA LEU A 117 8.81 -6.84 -0.46
C LEU A 117 8.86 -6.61 1.05
N ILE A 118 8.56 -5.40 1.52
CA ILE A 118 8.60 -5.05 2.95
C ILE A 118 7.61 -5.93 3.74
N LEU A 119 6.39 -6.14 3.25
CA LEU A 119 5.42 -7.03 3.89
C LEU A 119 5.99 -8.45 4.07
N LYS A 120 6.67 -9.00 3.06
CA LYS A 120 7.32 -10.33 3.17
C LYS A 120 8.40 -10.35 4.26
N PHE A 121 9.24 -9.32 4.32
CA PHE A 121 10.29 -9.22 5.34
C PHE A 121 9.74 -8.93 6.74
N GLN A 122 8.61 -8.23 6.84
CA GLN A 122 7.94 -7.91 8.09
C GLN A 122 7.38 -9.17 8.77
N TYR A 123 6.77 -10.09 8.00
CA TYR A 123 6.35 -11.39 8.53
C TYR A 123 7.53 -12.23 9.00
N ALA A 124 8.67 -12.19 8.30
CA ALA A 124 9.89 -12.87 8.71
C ALA A 124 10.50 -12.28 10.00
N ALA A 125 10.55 -10.95 10.11
CA ALA A 125 11.03 -10.25 11.30
C ALA A 125 10.12 -10.51 12.52
N ALA A 126 8.79 -10.46 12.33
CA ALA A 126 7.82 -10.78 13.37
C ALA A 126 7.96 -12.23 13.85
N LEU A 127 8.18 -13.19 12.94
CA LEU A 127 8.45 -14.59 13.28
C LEU A 127 9.71 -14.72 14.13
N ILE A 128 10.81 -14.06 13.76
CA ILE A 128 12.07 -14.08 14.51
C ILE A 128 11.89 -13.52 15.91
N ILE A 129 11.18 -12.40 16.06
CA ILE A 129 10.88 -11.79 17.37
C ILE A 129 10.06 -12.75 18.23
N ILE A 130 9.00 -13.36 17.68
CA ILE A 130 8.18 -14.36 18.39
C ILE A 130 9.02 -15.55 18.86
N LEU A 131 9.96 -16.03 18.02
CA LEU A 131 10.86 -17.13 18.39
C LEU A 131 11.81 -16.73 19.52
N ILE A 132 12.37 -15.51 19.46
CA ILE A 132 13.23 -14.96 20.52
C ILE A 132 12.45 -14.83 21.84
N MET A 133 11.24 -14.29 21.80
CA MET A 133 10.39 -14.16 22.99
C MET A 133 9.96 -15.50 23.57
N LYS A 134 9.58 -16.47 22.74
CA LYS A 134 9.27 -17.84 23.19
C LYS A 134 10.46 -18.46 23.91
N LYS A 135 11.67 -18.30 23.34
CA LYS A 135 12.92 -18.78 23.94
C LYS A 135 13.23 -18.05 25.27
N GLN A 136 12.96 -16.76 25.37
CA GLN A 136 13.15 -16.00 26.61
C GLN A 136 12.14 -16.35 27.70
N ARG A 137 10.86 -16.59 27.35
CA ARG A 137 9.85 -17.06 28.31
C ARG A 137 10.15 -18.48 28.80
N ALA A 138 10.58 -19.38 27.92
CA ALA A 138 11.01 -20.73 28.29
C ALA A 138 12.22 -20.75 29.25
N LYS A 139 13.09 -19.73 29.17
CA LYS A 139 14.22 -19.55 30.11
C LYS A 139 13.84 -18.88 31.44
N LYS A 140 12.67 -18.24 31.53
CA LYS A 140 12.22 -17.49 32.73
C LYS A 140 11.22 -18.27 33.60
N LEU A 141 10.76 -19.44 33.16
CA LEU A 141 9.93 -20.33 33.98
C LEU A 141 10.85 -21.15 34.91
N PRO A 142 10.67 -21.10 36.25
CA PRO A 142 11.29 -22.10 37.12
C PRO A 142 10.68 -23.47 36.79
N ALA A 143 11.52 -24.51 36.91
CA ALA A 143 11.17 -25.90 36.66
C ALA A 143 9.99 -26.39 37.52
#